data_AF-A0A7K4IJF0-F1
#
_entry.id   AF-A0A7K4IJF0-F1
#
_cell.length_a   1.000
_cell.length_b   1.000
_cell.length_c   1.000
_cell.angle_alpha   90.00
_cell.angle_beta   90.00
_cell.angle_gamma   90.00
#
_symmetry.space_group_name_H-M   'P 1'
#
loop_
_entity.id
_entity.type
_entity.pdbx_description
1 polymer ?
#
loop_
_entity_poly.entity_id
_entity_poly.type
_entity_poly.pdbx_seq_one_letter_code
_entity_poly.pdbx_strand_id
1 'polypeptide(L)' 'MDKKLKNRMKESIEKLVDYPVILREFDVEKLEGIERTYRIRLGEYRVIFYVDKRQKTIYVTHAGKRESIYED' A
#
# COMPACT_ATOMS: atom_id res chain seq x y z
N MET A 1 13.51 10.79 4.80
CA MET A 1 12.42 10.01 5.43
C MET A 1 12.82 9.66 6.85
N ASP A 2 11.98 9.98 7.84
CA ASP A 2 12.23 9.62 9.25
C ASP A 2 12.32 8.09 9.43
N LYS A 3 13.20 7.62 10.31
CA LYS A 3 13.42 6.19 10.61
C LYS A 3 12.13 5.53 11.11
N LYS A 4 11.34 6.24 11.93
CA LYS A 4 10.06 5.73 12.43
C LYS A 4 9.07 5.50 11.29
N LEU A 5 9.02 6.43 10.33
CA LEU A 5 8.18 6.30 9.15
C LEU A 5 8.64 5.18 8.22
N LYS A 6 9.96 5.07 7.98
CA LYS A 6 10.52 3.97 7.18
C LYS A 6 10.14 2.61 7.75
N ASN A 7 10.21 2.46 9.08
CA ASN A 7 9.81 1.23 9.76
C ASN A 7 8.30 0.96 9.60
N ARG A 8 7.44 1.96 9.83
CA ARG A 8 5.99 1.82 9.61
C ARG A 8 5.64 1.41 8.17
N MET A 9 6.31 1.99 7.18
CA MET A 9 6.14 1.60 5.77
C MET A 9 6.57 0.14 5.55
N LYS A 10 7.74 -0.24 6.07
CA LYS A 10 8.22 -1.62 5.97
C LYS A 10 7.23 -2.61 6.60
N GLU A 11 6.80 -2.36 7.84
CA GLU A 11 5.82 -3.18 8.55
C GLU A 11 4.50 -3.29 7.78
N SER A 12 4.02 -2.19 7.18
CA SER A 12 2.79 -2.22 6.38
C SER A 12 2.91 -3.09 5.13
N ILE A 13 4.09 -3.10 4.49
CA ILE A 13 4.35 -3.93 3.31
C ILE A 13 4.51 -5.40 3.72
N GLU A 14 5.24 -5.69 4.80
CA GLU A 14 5.42 -7.06 5.30
C GLU A 14 4.08 -7.71 5.66
N LYS A 15 3.20 -6.96 6.32
CA LYS A 15 1.86 -7.42 6.67
C LYS A 15 0.99 -7.76 5.46
N LEU A 16 1.24 -7.23 4.26
CA LEU A 16 0.46 -7.57 3.06
C LEU A 16 0.43 -9.08 2.76
N VAL A 17 1.38 -9.86 3.28
CA VAL A 17 1.35 -11.34 3.20
C VAL A 17 0.06 -11.94 3.77
N ASP A 18 -0.54 -11.30 4.78
CA ASP A 18 -1.76 -11.76 5.45
C ASP A 18 -3.04 -11.24 4.76
N TYR A 19 -2.96 -10.72 3.54
CA TYR A 19 -4.12 -10.30 2.78
C TYR A 19 -5.15 -11.44 2.61
N PRO A 20 -6.46 -11.20 2.79
CA PRO A 20 -7.12 -9.91 2.99
C PRO A 20 -7.32 -9.50 4.45
N VAL A 21 -6.77 -10.21 5.44
CA VAL A 21 -7.00 -9.93 6.88
C VAL A 21 -6.58 -8.52 7.25
N ILE A 22 -5.44 -8.06 6.71
CA ILE A 22 -4.87 -6.73 6.93
C ILE A 22 -5.77 -5.57 6.54
N LEU A 23 -6.76 -5.80 5.66
CA LEU A 23 -7.71 -4.77 5.24
C LEU A 23 -8.55 -4.24 6.41
N ARG A 24 -8.60 -4.98 7.53
CA ARG A 24 -9.28 -4.59 8.77
C ARG A 24 -8.37 -3.87 9.75
N GLU A 25 -7.05 -3.99 9.59
CA GLU A 25 -6.05 -3.40 10.50
C GLU A 25 -5.55 -2.04 10.01
N PHE A 26 -5.59 -1.82 8.70
CA PHE A 26 -5.10 -0.61 8.07
C PHE A 26 -6.21 0.23 7.49
N ASP A 27 -5.95 1.54 7.39
CA ASP A 27 -6.73 2.46 6.58
C ASP A 27 -6.46 2.14 5.09
N VAL A 28 -7.19 1.14 4.57
CA VAL A 28 -7.11 0.67 3.19
C VAL A 28 -8.34 1.07 2.41
N GLU A 29 -8.11 1.73 1.28
CA GLU A 29 -9.16 2.08 0.33
C GLU A 29 -8.84 1.50 -1.05
N LYS A 30 -9.87 1.03 -1.75
CA LYS A 30 -9.75 0.68 -3.17
C LYS A 30 -9.58 1.96 -3.98
N LEU A 31 -8.68 1.96 -4.97
CA LEU A 31 -8.59 3.07 -5.91
C LEU A 31 -9.76 3.01 -6.91
N GLU A 32 -10.47 4.12 -7.07
CA GLU A 32 -11.53 4.24 -8.07
C GLU A 32 -10.95 4.14 -9.48
N GLY A 33 -11.71 3.51 -10.38
CA GLY A 33 -11.31 3.36 -11.79
C GLY A 33 -10.19 2.35 -12.06
N ILE A 34 -9.53 1.80 -11.04
CA ILE A 34 -8.45 0.81 -11.20
C ILE A 34 -8.84 -0.52 -10.55
N GLU A 35 -8.86 -1.59 -11.35
CA GLU A 35 -9.24 -2.91 -10.85
C GLU A 35 -8.20 -3.48 -9.88
N ARG A 36 -8.65 -4.02 -8.74
CA ARG A 36 -7.84 -4.72 -7.72
C ARG A 36 -6.62 -3.94 -7.23
N THR A 37 -6.65 -2.62 -7.35
CA THR A 37 -5.62 -1.74 -6.80
C THR A 37 -6.16 -1.02 -5.58
N TYR A 38 -5.34 -0.98 -4.55
CA TYR A 38 -5.68 -0.47 -3.23
C TYR A 38 -4.58 0.44 -2.73
N ARG A 39 -4.90 1.25 -1.72
CA ARG A 39 -3.98 2.16 -1.07
C ARG A 39 -4.08 2.04 0.44
N ILE A 40 -2.94 1.89 1.11
CA ILE A 40 -2.80 2.09 2.55
C ILE A 40 -2.43 3.55 2.82
N ARG A 41 -3.13 4.22 3.74
CA ARG A 41 -2.78 5.57 4.23
C ARG A 41 -1.90 5.47 5.48
N LEU A 42 -0.73 6.12 5.46
CA LEU A 42 0.22 6.21 6.57
C LEU A 42 0.54 7.68 6.88
N GLY A 43 -0.49 8.44 7.26
CA GLY A 43 -0.40 9.91 7.35
C GLY A 43 -0.29 10.53 5.95
N GLU A 44 0.78 11.29 5.71
CA GLU A 44 1.05 11.93 4.40
C GLU A 44 1.62 10.97 3.35
N TYR A 45 1.95 9.74 3.75
CA TYR A 45 2.54 8.72 2.92
C TYR A 45 1.53 7.65 2.54
N ARG A 46 1.77 7.00 1.41
CA ARG A 46 0.88 6.01 0.81
C ARG A 46 1.66 4.83 0.30
N VAL A 47 1.08 3.65 0.47
CA VAL A 47 1.51 2.42 -0.20
C VAL A 47 0.39 2.01 -1.14
N ILE A 48 0.66 1.98 -2.44
CA ILE A 48 -0.26 1.51 -3.46
C ILE A 48 0.14 0.09 -3.84
N PHE A 49 -0.84 -0.80 -3.86
CA PHE A 49 -0.60 -2.20 -4.23
C PHE A 49 -1.72 -2.76 -5.10
N TYR A 50 -1.33 -3.66 -6.00
CA TYR A 50 -2.23 -4.42 -6.88
C TYR A 50 -2.27 -5.89 -6.43
N VAL A 51 -3.47 -6.48 -6.41
CA VAL A 51 -3.69 -7.87 -5.99
C VAL A 51 -3.95 -8.76 -7.20
N ASP A 52 -2.95 -9.56 -7.58
CA ASP A 52 -3.12 -10.62 -8.56
C ASP A 52 -3.56 -11.92 -7.88
N LYS A 53 -4.86 -12.19 -7.94
CA LYS A 53 -5.44 -13.43 -7.39
C LYS A 53 -5.05 -14.69 -8.17
N ARG A 54 -4.70 -14.57 -9.46
CA ARG A 54 -4.32 -15.73 -10.30
C ARG A 54 -2.91 -16.20 -9.93
N GLN A 55 -2.00 -15.25 -9.76
CA GLN A 55 -0.62 -15.53 -9.38
C GLN A 55 -0.39 -15.63 -7.87
N LYS A 56 -1.41 -15.28 -7.06
CA LYS A 56 -1.31 -15.15 -5.59
C LYS A 56 -0.20 -14.18 -5.21
N THR A 57 -0.11 -13.07 -5.94
CA THR A 57 0.97 -12.09 -5.81
C THR A 57 0.38 -10.72 -5.52
N ILE A 58 1.00 -10.01 -4.57
CA ILE A 58 0.71 -8.61 -4.30
C ILE A 58 1.89 -7.80 -4.82
N TYR A 59 1.60 -6.86 -5.71
CA TYR A 59 2.60 -5.96 -6.28
C TYR A 59 2.48 -4.62 -5.59
N VAL A 60 3.49 -4.23 -4.81
CA VAL A 60 3.60 -2.86 -4.31
C VAL A 60 4.15 -2.00 -5.44
N THR A 61 3.31 -1.15 -6.01
CA THR A 61 3.68 -0.35 -7.19
C THR A 61 4.29 0.99 -6.80
N HIS A 62 3.83 1.58 -5.69
CA HIS A 62 4.32 2.87 -5.20
C HIS A 62 4.33 2.90 -3.67
N ALA A 63 5.34 3.53 -3.09
CA ALA A 63 5.45 3.74 -1.66
C ALA A 63 6.15 5.08 -1.38
N GLY A 64 5.40 6.12 -1.04
CA GLY A 64 5.95 7.47 -0.98
C GLY A 64 4.99 8.54 -0.47
N LYS A 65 5.42 9.80 -0.50
CA LYS A 65 4.56 10.95 -0.15
C LYS A 65 3.43 11.08 -1.15
N ARG A 66 2.30 11.65 -0.73
CA ARG A 66 1.18 11.99 -1.63
C ARG A 66 1.65 12.76 -2.88
N GLU A 67 2.53 13.73 -2.69
CA GLU A 67 2.99 14.65 -3.73
C GLU A 67 3.90 13.96 -4.75
N SER A 68 4.76 13.05 -4.28
CA SER A 68 5.76 12.35 -5.10
C SER A 68 5.20 11.14 -5.88
N ILE A 69 3.90 10.89 -5.83
CA ILE A 69 3.26 9.77 -6.58
C ILE A 69 2.79 10.24 -7.97
N TYR A 70 2.81 11.54 -8.24
CA TYR A 70 2.44 12.14 -9.54
C TYR A 70 3.61 12.89 -10.21
N GLU A 71 4.83 12.77 -9.67
CA GLU A 71 6.03 13.29 -10.32
C GLU A 71 6.60 12.16 -11.20
N ASP A 72 6.24 12.20 -12.49
CA ASP A 72 6.86 11.41 -13.57
C ASP A 72 8.19 12.06 -14.03
#